data_AF-A0A7S2L7J1-F1
#
_entry.id   AF-A0A7S2L7J1-F1
#
_cell.length_a   1.000
_cell.length_b   1.000
_cell.length_c   1.000
_cell.angle_alpha   90.00
_cell.angle_beta   90.00
_cell.angle_gamma   90.00
#
_symmetry.space_group_name_H-M   'P 1'
#
loop_
_entity.id
_entity.type
_entity.pdbx_description
1 polymer ?
#
loop_
_entity_poly.entity_id
_entity_poly.type
_entity_poly.pdbx_seq_one_letter_code
_entity_poly.pdbx_strand_id
1 'polypeptide(L)'
;LKGAQDSQFPPRLPACARRLAPGMAMRRRAGSMDAAFAPNKVQKSKLDFSRGSRKERDLLGEREVPADAYFGVQTLRAVENYNITGILIRNFPEFIIALAQVKKACAKANHKLGLLGTDKCEAICHACDELIDPENDILGENRGAVMRKNFVVDMIQGGAGTSTNMNANEVIANRALEHLGHKKGEYEFCHPNDDVNKGQSTNDAYPTSAKIATIIMHEELMLAIRKLSEAFFKKGREFAEVVKMGRTQLQDAVPMTLGQEFHAYGTTVHYDLESVKNAINRFMITNLGGTAIGTGIAADPHFSQVVVQELRDVTNFPITLADDLIEASSSLGAMLFLSGILRRVAVKVSKICNDLRLL
;
A
#
# COMPACT_ATOMS: atom_id res chain seq x y z
N LEU A 1 28.06 -53.94 20.57
CA LEU A 1 26.59 -53.86 20.40
C LEU A 1 26.30 -52.80 19.35
N LYS A 2 26.10 -53.24 18.10
CA LYS A 2 25.64 -52.41 16.97
C LYS A 2 24.14 -52.21 17.12
N GLY A 3 23.66 -50.98 16.92
CA GLY A 3 22.23 -50.70 16.76
C GLY A 3 21.82 -49.33 17.28
N ALA A 4 21.00 -48.63 16.50
CA ALA A 4 20.36 -47.34 16.77
C ALA A 4 21.19 -46.07 16.49
N GLN A 5 21.56 -45.85 15.24
CA GLN A 5 21.51 -44.50 14.65
C GLN A 5 20.56 -44.59 13.46
N ASP A 6 19.31 -44.14 13.67
CA ASP A 6 18.43 -43.61 12.64
C ASP A 6 17.09 -43.23 13.30
N SER A 7 16.94 -41.95 13.64
CA SER A 7 15.61 -41.36 13.82
C SER A 7 15.66 -39.84 13.73
N GLN A 8 15.08 -39.35 12.62
CA GLN A 8 14.18 -38.20 12.54
C GLN A 8 14.80 -36.78 12.40
N PHE A 9 15.24 -36.47 11.18
CA PHE A 9 14.97 -35.15 10.59
C PHE A 9 13.47 -35.04 10.26
N PRO A 10 12.81 -33.88 10.46
CA PRO A 10 11.40 -33.72 10.11
C PRO A 10 11.20 -33.80 8.58
N PRO A 11 10.07 -34.33 8.11
CA PRO A 11 9.82 -34.51 6.68
C PRO A 11 9.68 -33.15 5.98
N ARG A 12 10.24 -33.08 4.77
CA ARG A 12 10.07 -31.97 3.83
C ARG A 12 8.58 -31.73 3.60
N LEU A 13 8.11 -30.51 3.90
CA LEU A 13 6.77 -30.06 3.53
C LEU A 13 6.59 -30.15 1.99
N PRO A 14 5.40 -30.58 1.50
CA PRO A 14 5.15 -30.71 0.07
C PRO A 14 5.20 -29.34 -0.61
N ALA A 15 5.92 -29.29 -1.73
CA ALA A 15 6.04 -28.13 -2.58
C ALA A 15 4.69 -27.80 -3.24
N CYS A 16 3.90 -26.93 -2.62
CA CYS A 16 2.84 -26.21 -3.32
C CYS A 16 3.41 -24.89 -3.85
N ALA A 17 4.30 -25.01 -4.84
CA ALA A 17 4.78 -23.88 -5.62
C ALA A 17 3.98 -23.83 -6.93
N ARG A 18 2.77 -23.28 -6.90
CA ARG A 18 2.23 -22.65 -8.11
C ARG A 18 3.14 -21.46 -8.40
N ARG A 19 3.94 -21.58 -9.46
CA ARG A 19 4.73 -20.48 -10.02
C ARG A 19 3.78 -19.32 -10.28
N LEU A 20 3.94 -18.24 -9.50
CA LEU A 20 3.50 -16.92 -9.96
C LEU A 20 4.26 -16.66 -11.27
N ALA A 21 3.51 -16.41 -12.34
CA ALA A 21 4.07 -16.00 -13.61
C ALA A 21 4.91 -14.72 -13.41
N PRO A 22 6.01 -14.52 -14.16
CA PRO A 22 6.82 -13.31 -14.05
C PRO A 22 6.06 -12.14 -14.69
N GLY A 23 5.12 -11.55 -13.95
CA GLY A 23 4.46 -10.29 -14.30
C GLY A 23 5.28 -9.12 -13.80
N MET A 24 5.75 -8.29 -14.73
CA MET A 24 6.38 -6.97 -14.56
C MET A 24 7.10 -6.75 -13.21
N ALA A 25 8.41 -6.96 -13.21
CA ALA A 25 9.26 -6.42 -12.16
C ALA A 25 9.07 -4.90 -12.12
N MET A 26 8.29 -4.41 -11.14
CA MET A 26 8.16 -2.99 -10.84
C MET A 26 9.58 -2.45 -10.66
N ARG A 27 9.99 -1.51 -11.51
CA ARG A 27 11.32 -0.90 -11.43
C ARG A 27 11.47 -0.31 -10.02
N ARG A 28 12.43 -0.86 -9.28
CA ARG A 28 12.77 -0.45 -7.91
C ARG A 28 13.09 1.05 -7.90
N ARG A 29 12.31 1.84 -7.17
CA ARG A 29 12.66 3.22 -6.86
C ARG A 29 13.22 3.31 -5.45
N ALA A 30 14.43 3.84 -5.36
CA ALA A 30 15.02 4.35 -4.13
C ALA A 30 14.34 5.68 -3.77
N GLY A 31 13.20 5.60 -3.09
CA GLY A 31 12.60 6.72 -2.36
C GLY A 31 12.32 6.23 -0.96
N SER A 32 13.33 6.24 -0.08
CA SER A 32 13.16 5.69 1.26
C SER A 32 11.99 6.36 1.98
N MET A 33 11.04 5.56 2.49
CA MET A 33 10.03 5.98 3.46
C MET A 33 10.64 6.76 4.64
N ASP A 34 11.93 6.59 4.94
CA ASP A 34 12.65 7.35 5.97
C ASP A 34 12.58 8.87 5.72
N ALA A 35 12.51 9.31 4.45
CA ALA A 35 12.39 10.73 4.12
C ALA A 35 11.02 11.31 4.51
N ALA A 36 9.96 10.48 4.54
CA ALA A 36 8.60 10.90 4.91
C ALA A 36 8.44 11.09 6.43
N PHE A 37 9.21 10.35 7.23
CA PHE A 37 9.21 10.43 8.70
C PHE A 37 10.42 11.19 9.27
N ALA A 38 11.27 11.76 8.41
CA ALA A 38 12.40 12.56 8.84
C ALA A 38 11.89 13.79 9.64
N PRO A 39 12.27 13.94 10.92
CA PRO A 39 11.61 14.84 11.87
C PRO A 39 11.70 16.35 11.57
N ASN A 40 12.33 16.77 10.46
CA ASN A 40 12.63 18.19 10.18
C ASN A 40 12.21 18.72 8.79
N LYS A 41 11.28 18.06 8.07
CA LYS A 41 10.62 18.65 6.89
C LYS A 41 9.11 18.49 6.95
N VAL A 42 8.49 19.07 7.98
CA VAL A 42 7.04 19.29 8.06
C VAL A 42 6.63 20.25 6.94
N GLN A 43 6.34 19.73 5.75
CA GLN A 43 5.72 20.51 4.69
C GLN A 43 4.22 20.54 4.93
N LYS A 44 3.76 21.55 5.67
CA LYS A 44 2.33 21.90 5.64
C LYS A 44 1.92 22.09 4.18
N SER A 45 0.76 21.56 3.80
CA SER A 45 0.18 21.74 2.47
C SER A 45 -0.13 23.24 2.27
N LYS A 46 0.85 23.98 1.75
CA LYS A 46 0.64 25.38 1.38
C LYS A 46 0.00 25.40 0.00
N LEU A 47 -1.24 25.83 -0.06
CA LEU A 47 -1.97 26.02 -1.31
C LEU A 47 -1.35 27.20 -2.06
N ASP A 48 -1.13 27.03 -3.35
CA ASP A 48 -0.55 28.06 -4.22
C ASP A 48 -1.61 28.56 -5.19
N PHE A 49 -2.05 29.81 -5.02
CA PHE A 49 -3.03 30.47 -5.88
C PHE A 49 -2.39 31.45 -6.87
N SER A 50 -1.06 31.46 -7.00
CA SER A 50 -0.33 32.41 -7.85
C SER A 50 -0.69 32.32 -9.33
N ARG A 51 -1.24 31.18 -9.77
CA ARG A 51 -1.73 30.94 -11.14
C ARG A 51 -3.23 31.13 -11.30
N GLY A 52 -3.87 31.77 -10.32
CA GLY A 52 -5.32 31.99 -10.27
C GLY A 52 -6.08 30.87 -9.56
N SER A 53 -7.40 31.00 -9.55
CA SER A 53 -8.32 30.04 -8.95
C SER A 53 -9.45 29.66 -9.91
N ARG A 54 -10.09 28.53 -9.65
CA ARG A 54 -11.37 28.13 -10.22
C ARG A 54 -12.37 27.92 -9.09
N LYS A 55 -13.64 28.22 -9.34
CA LYS A 55 -14.70 27.96 -8.38
C LYS A 55 -15.18 26.53 -8.51
N GLU A 56 -15.29 25.84 -7.39
CA GLU A 56 -15.91 24.53 -7.29
C GLU A 56 -16.94 24.53 -6.17
N ARG A 57 -17.91 23.62 -6.26
CA ARG A 57 -19.02 23.51 -5.32
C ARG A 57 -19.21 22.07 -4.89
N ASP A 58 -19.40 21.88 -3.59
CA ASP A 58 -19.91 20.64 -3.00
C ASP A 58 -21.18 20.93 -2.18
N LEU A 59 -21.60 19.94 -1.37
CA LEU A 59 -22.76 20.06 -0.49
C LEU A 59 -22.64 21.24 0.50
N LEU A 60 -21.42 21.64 0.88
CA LEU A 60 -21.16 22.71 1.85
C LEU A 60 -21.06 24.09 1.18
N GLY A 61 -21.25 24.17 -0.14
CA GLY A 61 -21.24 25.41 -0.91
C GLY A 61 -19.98 25.60 -1.75
N GLU A 62 -19.75 26.84 -2.19
CA GLU A 62 -18.65 27.18 -3.09
C GLU A 62 -17.33 27.47 -2.37
N ARG A 63 -16.22 27.14 -3.04
CA ARG A 63 -14.86 27.54 -2.66
C ARG A 63 -14.00 27.78 -3.90
N GLU A 64 -12.93 28.53 -3.70
CA GLU A 64 -11.87 28.72 -4.70
C GLU A 64 -10.79 27.66 -4.55
N VAL A 65 -10.53 26.92 -5.63
CA VAL A 65 -9.48 25.92 -5.74
C VAL A 65 -8.39 26.47 -6.67
N PRO A 66 -7.09 26.27 -6.41
CA PRO A 66 -6.03 26.70 -7.32
C PRO A 66 -6.27 26.24 -8.77
N ALA A 67 -6.10 27.13 -9.74
CA ALA A 67 -6.46 26.85 -11.13
C ALA A 67 -5.68 25.67 -11.74
N ASP A 68 -4.42 25.47 -11.34
CA ASP A 68 -3.56 24.40 -11.85
C ASP A 68 -3.59 23.11 -11.02
N ALA A 69 -4.28 23.09 -9.88
CA ALA A 69 -4.42 21.89 -9.06
C ALA A 69 -5.33 20.85 -9.72
N TYR A 70 -4.93 19.58 -9.66
CA TYR A 70 -5.78 18.46 -10.07
C TYR A 70 -6.81 18.07 -9.01
N PHE A 71 -6.55 18.35 -7.73
CA PHE A 71 -7.55 18.11 -6.68
C PHE A 71 -8.68 19.14 -6.74
N GLY A 72 -9.83 18.84 -6.12
CA GLY A 72 -11.02 19.68 -6.12
C GLY A 72 -11.41 20.20 -4.74
N VAL A 73 -12.66 20.65 -4.62
CA VAL A 73 -13.17 21.33 -3.41
C VAL A 73 -13.15 20.44 -2.16
N GLN A 74 -13.40 19.13 -2.26
CA GLN A 74 -13.43 18.29 -1.06
C GLN A 74 -12.02 18.08 -0.51
N THR A 75 -11.03 17.93 -1.40
CA THR A 75 -9.62 17.91 -1.00
C THR A 75 -9.19 19.23 -0.39
N LEU A 76 -9.60 20.37 -0.97
CA LEU A 76 -9.31 21.69 -0.42
C LEU A 76 -9.81 21.79 1.03
N ARG A 77 -11.07 21.43 1.27
CA ARG A 77 -11.65 21.44 2.62
C ARG A 77 -10.92 20.49 3.56
N ALA A 78 -10.49 19.32 3.09
CA ALA A 78 -9.71 18.40 3.89
C ALA A 78 -8.36 18.99 4.29
N VAL A 79 -7.69 19.72 3.40
CA VAL A 79 -6.46 20.45 3.70
C VAL A 79 -6.70 21.54 4.75
N GLU A 80 -7.81 22.27 4.65
CA GLU A 80 -8.19 23.30 5.63
C GLU A 80 -8.53 22.69 7.01
N ASN A 81 -9.21 21.54 7.03
CA ASN A 81 -9.68 20.88 8.24
C ASN A 81 -8.60 20.05 8.95
N TYR A 82 -7.66 19.47 8.21
CA TYR A 82 -6.72 18.45 8.71
C TYR A 82 -5.26 18.84 8.44
N ASN A 83 -4.77 19.87 9.14
CA ASN A 83 -3.36 20.28 9.09
C ASN A 83 -2.64 19.85 10.38
N ILE A 84 -2.46 18.54 10.55
CA ILE A 84 -2.10 17.93 11.84
C ILE A 84 -0.60 17.62 11.91
N THR A 85 -0.10 16.77 11.02
CA THR A 85 1.26 16.22 11.09
C THR A 85 2.20 16.81 10.03
N GLY A 86 1.65 17.25 8.89
CA GLY A 86 2.42 17.62 7.70
C GLY A 86 3.00 16.41 6.95
N ILE A 87 2.65 15.18 7.34
CA ILE A 87 2.94 13.97 6.58
C ILE A 87 1.79 13.75 5.61
N LEU A 88 2.02 14.08 4.34
CA LEU A 88 0.96 14.10 3.32
C LEU A 88 0.87 12.75 2.58
N ILE A 89 -0.29 12.43 2.02
CA ILE A 89 -0.51 11.21 1.21
C ILE A 89 0.51 11.08 0.08
N ARG A 90 0.92 12.17 -0.57
CA ARG A 90 1.97 12.17 -1.62
C ARG A 90 3.32 11.59 -1.20
N ASN A 91 3.59 11.47 0.10
CA ASN A 91 4.81 10.87 0.62
C ASN A 91 4.75 9.32 0.61
N PHE A 92 3.58 8.74 0.31
CA PHE A 92 3.34 7.28 0.25
C PHE A 92 2.95 6.87 -1.18
N PRO A 93 3.92 6.78 -2.10
CA PRO A 93 3.65 6.53 -3.51
C PRO A 93 2.92 5.21 -3.76
N GLU A 94 3.16 4.17 -2.96
CA GLU A 94 2.50 2.87 -3.03
C GLU A 94 1.01 2.99 -2.72
N PHE A 95 0.62 3.91 -1.84
CA PHE A 95 -0.78 4.11 -1.51
C PHE A 95 -1.54 4.82 -2.63
N ILE A 96 -0.90 5.79 -3.30
CA ILE A 96 -1.45 6.44 -4.49
C ILE A 96 -1.59 5.44 -5.64
N ILE A 97 -0.58 4.58 -5.85
CA ILE A 97 -0.65 3.49 -6.84
C ILE A 97 -1.85 2.60 -6.55
N ALA A 98 -2.01 2.16 -5.30
CA ALA A 98 -3.11 1.29 -4.90
C ALA A 98 -4.48 1.96 -5.10
N LEU A 99 -4.63 3.24 -4.75
CA LEU A 99 -5.85 4.01 -5.03
C LEU A 99 -6.15 4.03 -6.52
N ALA A 100 -5.16 4.34 -7.36
CA ALA A 100 -5.32 4.35 -8.82
C ALA A 100 -5.67 2.95 -9.38
N GLN A 101 -5.07 1.87 -8.85
CA GLN A 101 -5.40 0.49 -9.24
C GLN A 101 -6.86 0.15 -8.92
N VAL A 102 -7.34 0.53 -7.73
CA VAL A 102 -8.75 0.34 -7.34
C VAL A 102 -9.67 1.14 -8.24
N LYS A 103 -9.39 2.43 -8.48
CA LYS A 103 -10.22 3.28 -9.36
C LYS A 103 -10.24 2.77 -10.80
N LYS A 104 -9.11 2.31 -11.33
CA LYS A 104 -9.03 1.67 -12.65
C LYS A 104 -9.90 0.42 -12.73
N ALA A 105 -9.79 -0.48 -11.74
CA ALA A 105 -10.58 -1.70 -11.69
C ALA A 105 -12.09 -1.39 -11.63
N CYS A 106 -12.50 -0.42 -10.80
CA CYS A 106 -13.88 0.02 -10.69
C CYS A 106 -14.42 0.62 -12.00
N ALA A 107 -13.63 1.45 -12.70
CA ALA A 107 -14.02 2.02 -13.99
C ALA A 107 -14.24 0.92 -15.04
N LYS A 108 -13.30 -0.03 -15.16
CA LYS A 108 -13.41 -1.18 -16.06
C LYS A 108 -14.62 -2.06 -15.73
N ALA A 109 -14.88 -2.31 -14.45
CA ALA A 109 -16.02 -3.10 -14.00
C ALA A 109 -17.36 -2.42 -14.33
N ASN A 110 -17.49 -1.12 -14.03
CA ASN A 110 -18.67 -0.35 -14.40
C ASN A 110 -18.88 -0.31 -15.92
N HIS A 111 -17.80 -0.19 -16.71
CA HIS A 111 -17.90 -0.25 -18.17
C HIS A 111 -18.37 -1.63 -18.66
N LYS A 112 -17.80 -2.73 -18.13
CA LYS A 112 -18.24 -4.10 -18.46
C LYS A 112 -19.71 -4.36 -18.11
N LEU A 113 -20.23 -3.69 -17.09
CA LEU A 113 -21.63 -3.76 -16.68
C LEU A 113 -22.54 -2.75 -17.42
N GLY A 114 -22.00 -1.97 -18.36
CA GLY A 114 -22.77 -0.97 -19.12
C GLY A 114 -23.15 0.29 -18.33
N LEU A 115 -22.55 0.50 -17.16
CA LEU A 115 -22.84 1.63 -16.26
C LEU A 115 -21.94 2.85 -16.50
N LEU A 116 -20.87 2.70 -17.30
CA LEU A 116 -19.94 3.75 -17.65
C LEU A 116 -19.63 3.69 -19.15
N GLY A 117 -19.78 4.83 -19.85
CA GLY A 117 -19.49 4.95 -21.28
C GLY A 117 -18.01 4.73 -21.59
N THR A 118 -17.71 4.30 -22.82
CA THR A 118 -16.36 3.97 -23.29
C THR A 118 -15.38 5.12 -23.09
N ASP A 119 -15.70 6.31 -23.58
CA ASP A 119 -14.81 7.47 -23.53
C ASP A 119 -14.41 7.83 -22.09
N LYS A 120 -15.37 7.82 -21.15
CA LYS A 120 -15.09 8.05 -19.73
C LYS A 120 -14.26 6.94 -19.12
N CYS A 121 -14.55 5.68 -19.44
CA CYS A 121 -13.78 4.54 -18.95
C CYS A 121 -12.32 4.63 -19.41
N GLU A 122 -12.08 4.90 -20.68
CA GLU A 122 -10.74 5.04 -21.26
C GLU A 122 -9.99 6.22 -20.63
N ALA A 123 -10.63 7.38 -20.50
CA ALA A 123 -10.02 8.57 -19.89
C ALA A 123 -9.66 8.35 -18.41
N ILE A 124 -10.54 7.69 -17.63
CA ILE A 124 -10.27 7.34 -16.23
C ILE A 124 -9.14 6.31 -16.14
N CYS A 125 -9.14 5.29 -16.99
CA CYS A 125 -8.08 4.28 -17.03
C CYS A 125 -6.74 4.91 -17.38
N HIS A 126 -6.70 5.81 -18.36
CA HIS A 126 -5.50 6.57 -18.75
C HIS A 126 -4.94 7.37 -17.57
N ALA A 127 -5.79 8.14 -16.88
CA ALA A 127 -5.37 8.91 -15.70
C ALA A 127 -4.85 8.00 -14.57
N CYS A 128 -5.46 6.83 -14.38
CA CYS A 128 -4.98 5.84 -13.41
C CYS A 128 -3.64 5.24 -13.83
N ASP A 129 -3.43 4.97 -15.12
CA ASP A 129 -2.17 4.40 -15.63
C ASP A 129 -0.99 5.34 -15.44
N GLU A 130 -1.18 6.64 -15.67
CA GLU A 130 -0.16 7.65 -15.35
C GLU A 130 0.18 7.66 -13.85
N LEU A 131 -0.83 7.50 -12.97
CA LEU A 131 -0.59 7.41 -11.52
C LEU A 131 0.12 6.11 -11.14
N ILE A 132 -0.22 4.98 -11.76
CA ILE A 132 0.37 3.66 -11.47
C ILE A 132 1.84 3.65 -11.91
N ASP A 133 2.12 4.12 -13.12
CA ASP A 133 3.44 4.12 -13.73
C ASP A 133 3.82 5.52 -14.27
N PRO A 134 4.27 6.44 -13.40
CA PRO A 134 4.57 7.82 -13.76
C PRO A 134 5.87 7.98 -14.56
N GLU A 135 6.63 6.91 -14.78
CA GLU A 135 7.82 6.87 -15.65
C GLU A 135 7.53 6.19 -16.99
N ASN A 136 6.27 5.82 -17.26
CA ASN A 136 5.94 5.14 -18.48
C ASN A 136 6.02 6.10 -19.67
N ASP A 137 7.12 6.05 -20.41
CA ASP A 137 7.35 6.85 -21.61
C ASP A 137 6.42 6.47 -22.77
N ILE A 138 5.75 5.30 -22.71
CA ILE A 138 4.80 4.84 -23.75
C ILE A 138 3.47 5.59 -23.65
N LEU A 139 3.12 6.14 -22.48
CA LEU A 139 1.86 6.87 -22.25
C LEU A 139 1.84 8.30 -22.85
N GLY A 140 2.85 8.70 -23.62
CA GLY A 140 2.94 10.04 -24.20
C GLY A 140 3.25 11.10 -23.15
N GLU A 141 2.46 12.18 -23.08
CA GLU A 141 2.64 13.22 -22.06
C GLU A 141 2.17 12.72 -20.68
N ASN A 142 2.98 11.89 -20.04
CA ASN A 142 2.68 11.30 -18.73
C ASN A 142 2.68 12.37 -17.62
N ARG A 143 1.49 12.67 -17.08
CA ARG A 143 1.32 13.65 -16.00
C ARG A 143 1.40 13.05 -14.59
N GLY A 144 1.68 11.75 -14.46
CA GLY A 144 1.61 11.01 -13.20
C GLY A 144 2.43 11.62 -12.06
N ALA A 145 3.67 12.04 -12.33
CA ALA A 145 4.52 12.69 -11.35
C ALA A 145 3.97 14.05 -10.86
N VAL A 146 3.28 14.80 -11.74
CA VAL A 146 2.62 16.07 -11.40
C VAL A 146 1.34 15.80 -10.61
N MET A 147 0.54 14.83 -11.04
CA MET A 147 -0.69 14.41 -10.36
C MET A 147 -0.39 13.94 -8.93
N ARG A 148 0.66 13.16 -8.70
CA ARG A 148 1.06 12.70 -7.36
C ARG A 148 1.30 13.85 -6.37
N LYS A 149 1.76 15.02 -6.83
CA LYS A 149 1.93 16.21 -5.96
C LYS A 149 0.61 16.78 -5.44
N ASN A 150 -0.51 16.45 -6.08
CA ASN A 150 -1.87 16.88 -5.74
C ASN A 150 -2.56 15.96 -4.71
N PHE A 151 -1.87 14.93 -4.21
CA PHE A 151 -2.32 14.15 -3.05
C PHE A 151 -1.87 14.85 -1.76
N VAL A 152 -2.59 15.91 -1.41
CA VAL A 152 -2.17 16.92 -0.43
C VAL A 152 -2.82 16.78 0.95
N VAL A 153 -3.70 15.80 1.13
CA VAL A 153 -4.32 15.53 2.43
C VAL A 153 -3.28 14.96 3.42
N ASP A 154 -3.39 15.32 4.69
CA ASP A 154 -2.59 14.75 5.78
C ASP A 154 -2.95 13.28 6.01
N MET A 155 -1.95 12.44 6.30
CA MET A 155 -2.16 11.03 6.60
C MET A 155 -3.05 10.85 7.84
N ILE A 156 -2.98 11.77 8.81
CA ILE A 156 -3.94 11.82 9.91
C ILE A 156 -5.07 12.76 9.52
N GLN A 157 -6.23 12.17 9.25
CA GLN A 157 -7.44 12.87 8.83
C GLN A 157 -8.68 12.28 9.50
N GLY A 158 -9.72 13.10 9.65
CA GLY A 158 -11.05 12.63 10.04
C GLY A 158 -11.78 11.93 8.88
N GLY A 159 -12.98 11.40 9.16
CA GLY A 159 -13.89 10.93 8.12
C GLY A 159 -13.55 9.57 7.48
N ALA A 160 -12.87 8.68 8.21
CA ALA A 160 -12.60 7.30 7.80
C ALA A 160 -11.86 7.13 6.45
N GLY A 161 -11.05 8.13 6.07
CA GLY A 161 -10.32 8.13 4.79
C GLY A 161 -11.07 8.77 3.62
N THR A 162 -12.25 9.37 3.86
CA THR A 162 -13.09 9.96 2.80
C THR A 162 -12.36 11.06 2.06
N SER A 163 -11.62 11.91 2.77
CA SER A 163 -10.81 12.96 2.16
C SER A 163 -9.78 12.40 1.19
N THR A 164 -9.12 11.29 1.53
CA THR A 164 -8.15 10.61 0.63
C THR A 164 -8.85 9.99 -0.57
N ASN A 165 -9.98 9.31 -0.37
CA ASN A 165 -10.75 8.72 -1.46
C ASN A 165 -11.23 9.80 -2.44
N MET A 166 -11.75 10.91 -1.92
CA MET A 166 -12.16 12.05 -2.73
C MET A 166 -11.00 12.78 -3.39
N ASN A 167 -9.85 12.87 -2.73
CA ASN A 167 -8.63 13.39 -3.38
C ASN A 167 -8.23 12.56 -4.59
N ALA A 168 -8.29 11.22 -4.50
CA ALA A 168 -8.08 10.35 -5.65
C ALA A 168 -9.14 10.60 -6.73
N ASN A 169 -10.43 10.63 -6.37
CA ASN A 169 -11.53 10.85 -7.30
C ASN A 169 -11.39 12.17 -8.07
N GLU A 170 -11.12 13.27 -7.39
CA GLU A 170 -10.99 14.60 -7.99
C GLU A 170 -9.75 14.70 -8.89
N VAL A 171 -8.60 14.17 -8.44
CA VAL A 171 -7.36 14.17 -9.24
C VAL A 171 -7.53 13.37 -10.53
N ILE A 172 -8.12 12.18 -10.43
CA ILE A 172 -8.37 11.30 -11.57
C ILE A 172 -9.41 11.92 -12.51
N ALA A 173 -10.52 12.45 -11.98
CA ALA A 173 -11.54 13.11 -12.78
C ALA A 173 -10.97 14.29 -13.58
N ASN A 174 -10.22 15.18 -12.94
CA ASN A 174 -9.62 16.33 -13.62
C ASN A 174 -8.59 15.94 -14.67
N ARG A 175 -7.85 14.83 -14.46
CA ARG A 175 -6.96 14.32 -15.51
C ARG A 175 -7.73 13.67 -16.67
N ALA A 176 -8.80 12.94 -16.37
CA ALA A 176 -9.69 12.39 -17.38
C ALA A 176 -10.35 13.50 -18.22
N LEU A 177 -10.77 14.61 -17.59
CA LEU A 177 -11.29 15.78 -18.31
C LEU A 177 -10.28 16.33 -19.32
N GLU A 178 -9.02 16.52 -18.93
CA GLU A 178 -7.99 16.96 -19.86
C GLU A 178 -7.77 15.98 -21.03
N HIS A 179 -7.83 14.67 -20.76
CA HIS A 179 -7.74 13.64 -21.79
C HIS A 179 -8.93 13.71 -22.78
N LEU A 180 -10.11 14.08 -22.29
CA LEU A 180 -11.32 14.31 -23.09
C LEU A 180 -11.36 15.70 -23.76
N GLY A 181 -10.34 16.55 -23.56
CA GLY A 181 -10.29 17.91 -24.14
C GLY A 181 -11.04 18.98 -23.34
N HIS A 182 -11.44 18.68 -22.11
CA HIS A 182 -12.16 19.57 -21.19
C HIS A 182 -11.21 20.22 -20.16
N LYS A 183 -11.68 21.30 -19.54
CA LYS A 183 -10.93 21.99 -18.47
C LYS A 183 -11.19 21.33 -17.12
N LYS A 184 -10.23 21.47 -16.21
CA LYS A 184 -10.41 21.04 -14.81
C LYS A 184 -11.63 21.72 -14.18
N GLY A 185 -12.47 20.95 -13.51
CA GLY A 185 -13.72 21.41 -12.89
C GLY A 185 -14.97 21.34 -13.77
N GLU A 186 -14.86 21.04 -15.08
CA GLU A 186 -16.00 20.80 -15.97
C GLU A 186 -16.59 19.39 -15.74
N TYR A 187 -17.04 19.14 -14.51
CA TYR A 187 -17.42 17.81 -14.02
C TYR A 187 -18.68 17.21 -14.68
N GLU A 188 -19.39 17.95 -15.53
CA GLU A 188 -20.46 17.42 -16.37
C GLU A 188 -19.97 16.35 -17.36
N PHE A 189 -18.69 16.39 -17.76
CA PHE A 189 -18.09 15.43 -18.69
C PHE A 189 -17.43 14.25 -17.99
N CYS A 190 -16.91 14.43 -16.77
CA CYS A 190 -16.38 13.36 -15.93
C CYS A 190 -16.44 13.78 -14.45
N HIS A 191 -17.38 13.23 -13.70
CA HIS A 191 -17.67 13.63 -12.33
C HIS A 191 -16.91 12.77 -11.30
N PRO A 192 -16.28 13.36 -10.26
CA PRO A 192 -15.55 12.61 -9.23
C PRO A 192 -16.40 11.54 -8.52
N ASN A 193 -17.63 11.87 -8.14
CA ASN A 193 -18.54 10.90 -7.51
C ASN A 193 -19.23 10.00 -8.53
N ASP A 194 -19.99 10.60 -9.46
CA ASP A 194 -20.84 9.85 -10.35
C ASP A 194 -20.08 8.99 -11.35
N ASP A 195 -18.87 9.35 -11.78
CA ASP A 195 -18.10 8.53 -12.74
C ASP A 195 -16.95 7.79 -12.06
N VAL A 196 -16.02 8.51 -11.41
CA VAL A 196 -14.80 7.90 -10.83
C VAL A 196 -15.11 7.04 -9.59
N ASN A 197 -16.07 7.46 -8.77
CA ASN A 197 -16.51 6.75 -7.56
C ASN A 197 -17.79 5.91 -7.77
N LYS A 198 -18.22 5.69 -9.02
CA LYS A 198 -19.47 4.95 -9.31
C LYS A 198 -19.44 3.56 -8.69
N GLY A 199 -20.49 3.22 -7.95
CA GLY A 199 -20.66 1.91 -7.29
C GLY A 199 -19.72 1.67 -6.11
N GLN A 200 -19.02 2.69 -5.61
CA GLN A 200 -18.03 2.59 -4.55
C GLN A 200 -18.43 3.41 -3.33
N SER A 201 -17.88 3.06 -2.18
CA SER A 201 -17.79 3.92 -1.01
C SER A 201 -16.33 4.18 -0.65
N THR A 202 -16.08 5.17 0.20
CA THR A 202 -14.80 5.21 0.91
C THR A 202 -14.59 3.92 1.71
N ASN A 203 -15.66 3.37 2.30
CA ASN A 203 -15.59 2.28 3.27
C ASN A 203 -15.21 0.91 2.66
N ASP A 204 -15.15 0.82 1.34
CA ASP A 204 -14.63 -0.35 0.64
C ASP A 204 -13.43 -0.01 -0.26
N ALA A 205 -13.43 1.15 -0.95
CA ALA A 205 -12.30 1.57 -1.78
C ALA A 205 -11.03 1.92 -0.97
N TYR A 206 -11.16 2.66 0.13
CA TYR A 206 -10.03 3.06 0.98
C TYR A 206 -9.35 1.85 1.66
N PRO A 207 -10.07 0.96 2.38
CA PRO A 207 -9.42 -0.19 3.00
C PRO A 207 -8.86 -1.17 1.96
N THR A 208 -9.50 -1.34 0.81
CA THR A 208 -8.96 -2.14 -0.30
C THR A 208 -7.63 -1.56 -0.80
N SER A 209 -7.58 -0.24 -1.02
CA SER A 209 -6.36 0.46 -1.45
C SER A 209 -5.26 0.36 -0.38
N ALA A 210 -5.59 0.51 0.90
CA ALA A 210 -4.62 0.38 1.99
C ALA A 210 -4.05 -1.05 2.08
N LYS A 211 -4.90 -2.06 1.82
CA LYS A 211 -4.44 -3.45 1.79
C LYS A 211 -3.47 -3.71 0.64
N ILE A 212 -3.81 -3.24 -0.57
CA ILE A 212 -2.94 -3.36 -1.76
C ILE A 212 -1.63 -2.60 -1.55
N ALA A 213 -1.68 -1.39 -1.00
CA ALA A 213 -0.46 -0.62 -0.70
C ALA A 213 0.45 -1.40 0.26
N THR A 214 -0.12 -2.03 1.29
CA THR A 214 0.64 -2.88 2.22
C THR A 214 1.26 -4.09 1.52
N ILE A 215 0.54 -4.70 0.56
CA ILE A 215 1.07 -5.77 -0.29
C ILE A 215 2.20 -5.24 -1.19
N ILE A 216 2.19 -4.00 -1.66
CA ILE A 216 3.30 -3.47 -2.45
C ILE A 216 4.52 -3.21 -1.53
N MET A 217 4.30 -2.55 -0.40
CA MET A 217 5.36 -2.13 0.53
C MET A 217 6.07 -3.29 1.23
N HIS A 218 5.43 -4.46 1.39
CA HIS A 218 6.03 -5.57 2.13
C HIS A 218 7.28 -6.17 1.45
N GLU A 219 7.42 -6.01 0.14
CA GLU A 219 8.56 -6.59 -0.59
C GLU A 219 9.89 -5.98 -0.15
N GLU A 220 9.92 -4.68 0.12
CA GLU A 220 11.11 -3.99 0.62
C GLU A 220 11.50 -4.49 2.01
N LEU A 221 10.51 -4.67 2.90
CA LEU A 221 10.73 -5.24 4.22
C LEU A 221 11.30 -6.67 4.12
N MET A 222 10.72 -7.51 3.26
CA MET A 222 11.20 -8.88 3.05
C MET A 222 12.64 -8.91 2.53
N LEU A 223 12.99 -7.99 1.64
CA LEU A 223 14.36 -7.85 1.14
C LEU A 223 15.32 -7.40 2.25
N ALA A 224 14.92 -6.43 3.08
CA ALA A 224 15.73 -5.94 4.20
C ALA A 224 16.00 -7.04 5.24
N ILE A 225 14.96 -7.79 5.64
CA ILE A 225 15.08 -8.93 6.56
C ILE A 225 16.03 -9.99 5.98
N ARG A 226 15.88 -10.31 4.69
CA ARG A 226 16.74 -11.30 4.02
C ARG A 226 18.20 -10.86 4.03
N LYS A 227 18.49 -9.62 3.59
CA LYS A 227 19.86 -9.07 3.57
C LYS A 227 20.48 -9.09 4.97
N LEU A 228 19.72 -8.71 6.00
CA LEU A 228 20.19 -8.73 7.37
C LEU A 228 20.52 -10.15 7.84
N SER A 229 19.64 -11.12 7.56
CA SER A 229 19.89 -12.53 7.91
C SER A 229 21.14 -13.10 7.21
N GLU A 230 21.32 -12.79 5.92
CA GLU A 230 22.47 -13.24 5.13
C GLU A 230 23.79 -12.61 5.63
N ALA A 231 23.75 -11.34 6.04
CA ALA A 231 24.90 -10.67 6.64
C ALA A 231 25.32 -11.35 7.95
N PHE A 232 24.36 -11.69 8.82
CA PHE A 232 24.64 -12.44 10.05
C PHE A 232 25.21 -13.83 9.76
N PHE A 233 24.64 -14.57 8.80
CA PHE A 233 25.20 -15.87 8.42
C PHE A 233 26.61 -15.77 7.85
N LYS A 234 26.90 -14.72 7.06
CA LYS A 234 28.25 -14.47 6.55
C LYS A 234 29.24 -14.22 7.68
N LYS A 235 28.89 -13.35 8.65
CA LYS A 235 29.72 -13.10 9.84
C LYS A 235 29.84 -14.32 10.75
N GLY A 236 28.78 -15.12 10.86
CA GLY A 236 28.82 -16.39 11.57
C GLY A 236 29.88 -17.35 11.02
N ARG A 237 30.04 -17.42 9.70
CA ARG A 237 31.12 -18.20 9.07
C ARG A 237 32.51 -17.60 9.28
N GLU A 238 32.63 -16.27 9.19
CA GLU A 238 33.89 -15.55 9.42
C GLU A 238 34.41 -15.75 10.86
N PHE A 239 33.50 -15.85 11.83
CA PHE A 239 33.81 -15.97 13.25
C PHE A 239 33.74 -17.40 13.78
N ALA A 240 33.71 -18.41 12.90
CA ALA A 240 33.50 -19.81 13.26
C ALA A 240 34.50 -20.33 14.31
N GLU A 241 35.76 -19.93 14.20
CA GLU A 241 36.86 -20.37 15.07
C GLU A 241 37.15 -19.43 16.27
N VAL A 242 36.40 -18.34 16.41
CA VAL A 242 36.62 -17.36 17.48
C VAL A 242 35.92 -17.83 18.76
N VAL A 243 36.65 -18.53 19.63
CA VAL A 243 36.12 -18.98 20.93
C VAL A 243 35.93 -17.79 21.88
N LYS A 244 34.78 -17.74 22.54
CA LYS A 244 34.41 -16.75 23.56
C LYS A 244 33.69 -17.40 24.74
N MET A 245 33.62 -16.69 25.86
CA MET A 245 32.78 -17.09 26.98
C MET A 245 31.31 -16.74 26.69
N GLY A 246 30.43 -17.73 26.76
CA GLY A 246 28.98 -17.50 26.77
C GLY A 246 28.56 -16.87 28.10
N ARG A 247 27.51 -16.05 28.08
CA ARG A 247 26.96 -15.43 29.30
C ARG A 247 25.47 -15.70 29.46
N THR A 248 25.08 -16.15 30.64
CA THR A 248 23.67 -16.28 31.06
C THR A 248 23.45 -15.40 32.28
N GLN A 249 22.42 -14.55 32.27
CA GLN A 249 22.23 -13.52 33.30
C GLN A 249 23.47 -12.60 33.49
N LEU A 250 24.19 -12.33 32.40
CA LEU A 250 25.46 -11.58 32.38
C LEU A 250 26.61 -12.19 33.20
N GLN A 251 26.45 -13.41 33.73
CA GLN A 251 27.51 -14.17 34.38
C GLN A 251 28.16 -15.13 33.40
N ASP A 252 29.44 -15.45 33.64
CA ASP A 252 30.18 -16.43 32.85
C ASP A 252 29.48 -17.80 32.91
N ALA A 253 29.31 -18.43 31.76
CA ALA A 253 28.65 -19.73 31.63
C ALA A 253 29.62 -20.78 31.08
N VAL A 254 29.49 -21.13 29.80
CA VAL A 254 30.34 -22.11 29.13
C VAL A 254 30.87 -21.55 27.80
N PRO A 255 32.00 -22.07 27.28
CA PRO A 255 32.54 -21.63 26.00
C PRO A 255 31.58 -21.85 24.84
N MET A 256 31.63 -20.93 23.87
CA MET A 256 30.98 -21.01 22.57
C MET A 256 31.84 -20.30 21.53
N THR A 257 31.51 -20.36 20.24
CA THR A 257 32.16 -19.50 19.24
C THR A 257 31.31 -18.28 18.93
N LEU A 258 31.96 -17.16 18.62
CA LEU A 258 31.27 -15.96 18.13
C LEU A 258 30.50 -16.27 16.83
N GLY A 259 30.99 -17.23 16.04
CA GLY A 259 30.29 -17.78 14.88
C GLY A 259 28.93 -18.41 15.23
N GLN A 260 28.84 -19.20 16.30
CA GLN A 260 27.57 -19.78 16.77
C GLN A 260 26.56 -18.69 17.15
N GLU A 261 27.01 -17.64 17.83
CA GLU A 261 26.15 -16.51 18.25
C GLU A 261 25.61 -15.73 17.05
N PHE A 262 26.47 -15.37 16.10
CA PHE A 262 26.07 -14.66 14.88
C PHE A 262 25.18 -15.53 13.97
N HIS A 263 25.44 -16.84 13.90
CA HIS A 263 24.55 -17.75 13.19
C HIS A 263 23.14 -17.75 13.82
N ALA A 264 23.04 -17.74 15.16
CA ALA A 264 21.76 -17.65 15.85
C ALA A 264 21.00 -16.34 15.56
N TYR A 265 21.70 -15.20 15.47
CA TYR A 265 21.10 -13.92 15.01
C TYR A 265 20.53 -14.03 13.59
N GLY A 266 21.28 -14.63 12.67
CA GLY A 266 20.81 -14.88 11.31
C GLY A 266 19.55 -15.74 11.29
N THR A 267 19.54 -16.84 12.05
CA THR A 267 18.42 -17.78 12.13
C THR A 267 17.14 -17.14 12.66
N THR A 268 17.21 -16.39 13.76
CA THR A 268 16.01 -15.79 14.36
C THR A 268 15.36 -14.73 13.46
N VAL A 269 16.17 -13.95 12.73
CA VAL A 269 15.72 -12.97 11.73
C VAL A 269 15.18 -13.68 10.49
N HIS A 270 15.83 -14.75 10.03
CA HIS A 270 15.39 -15.51 8.87
C HIS A 270 13.98 -16.09 9.05
N TYR A 271 13.66 -16.61 10.24
CA TYR A 271 12.33 -17.13 10.55
C TYR A 271 11.20 -16.08 10.46
N ASP A 272 11.53 -14.79 10.55
CA ASP A 272 10.51 -13.74 10.41
C ASP A 272 10.06 -13.55 8.95
N LEU A 273 10.83 -13.99 7.95
CA LEU A 273 10.42 -13.95 6.53
C LEU A 273 9.11 -14.71 6.31
N GLU A 274 9.01 -15.94 6.82
CA GLU A 274 7.80 -16.74 6.68
C GLU A 274 6.61 -16.12 7.42
N SER A 275 6.86 -15.56 8.61
CA SER A 275 5.82 -14.97 9.44
C SER A 275 5.24 -13.70 8.82
N VAL A 276 6.08 -12.82 8.27
CA VAL A 276 5.64 -11.63 7.53
C VAL A 276 4.88 -12.05 6.27
N LYS A 277 5.40 -13.02 5.51
CA LYS A 277 4.72 -13.53 4.30
C LYS A 277 3.32 -14.06 4.62
N ASN A 278 3.17 -14.85 5.68
CA ASN A 278 1.87 -15.39 6.10
C ASN A 278 0.90 -14.29 6.56
N ALA A 279 1.40 -13.22 7.19
CA ALA A 279 0.57 -12.07 7.55
C ALA A 279 0.04 -11.34 6.32
N ILE A 280 0.90 -11.12 5.31
CA ILE A 280 0.53 -10.41 4.08
C ILE A 280 -0.53 -11.14 3.26
N ASN A 281 -0.56 -12.48 3.28
CA ASN A 281 -1.61 -13.24 2.57
C ASN A 281 -3.04 -12.83 2.98
N ARG A 282 -3.25 -12.36 4.23
CA ARG A 282 -4.56 -11.89 4.71
C ARG A 282 -5.03 -10.58 4.05
N PHE A 283 -4.11 -9.83 3.47
CA PHE A 283 -4.38 -8.56 2.80
C PHE A 283 -4.95 -8.77 1.39
N MET A 284 -4.85 -9.97 0.84
CA MET A 284 -5.43 -10.34 -0.46
C MET A 284 -6.96 -10.42 -0.42
N ILE A 285 -7.57 -10.42 0.77
CA ILE A 285 -9.02 -10.48 0.95
C ILE A 285 -9.57 -9.06 1.10
N THR A 286 -10.48 -8.64 0.21
CA THR A 286 -11.02 -7.27 0.14
C THR A 286 -12.54 -7.24 0.31
N ASN A 287 -13.08 -6.08 0.69
CA ASN A 287 -14.52 -5.84 0.81
C ASN A 287 -15.06 -5.00 -0.36
N LEU A 288 -14.31 -4.86 -1.46
CA LEU A 288 -14.66 -4.00 -2.58
C LEU A 288 -15.99 -4.41 -3.22
N GLY A 289 -16.94 -3.47 -3.29
CA GLY A 289 -18.33 -3.74 -3.66
C GLY A 289 -19.28 -3.94 -2.47
N GLY A 290 -18.77 -3.91 -1.23
CA GLY A 290 -19.58 -3.83 -0.02
C GLY A 290 -20.20 -2.45 0.22
N THR A 291 -19.72 -1.42 -0.50
CA THR A 291 -20.15 -0.03 -0.42
C THR A 291 -20.12 0.52 1.01
N ALA A 292 -21.18 1.18 1.48
CA ALA A 292 -21.15 1.98 2.70
C ALA A 292 -20.95 1.15 3.97
N ILE A 293 -21.60 -0.02 4.07
CA ILE A 293 -21.65 -0.82 5.31
C ILE A 293 -21.55 -2.34 5.05
N GLY A 294 -21.14 -2.74 3.85
CA GLY A 294 -21.00 -4.15 3.45
C GLY A 294 -22.23 -4.77 2.78
N THR A 295 -23.36 -4.07 2.71
CA THR A 295 -24.59 -4.60 2.09
C THR A 295 -24.57 -4.58 0.56
N GLY A 296 -23.63 -3.86 -0.06
CA GLY A 296 -23.59 -3.66 -1.51
C GLY A 296 -24.65 -2.69 -2.04
N ILE A 297 -25.33 -1.94 -1.15
CA ILE A 297 -26.37 -0.99 -1.57
C ILE A 297 -25.80 0.06 -2.54
N ALA A 298 -26.60 0.44 -3.54
CA ALA A 298 -26.24 1.38 -4.61
C ALA A 298 -25.13 0.91 -5.57
N ALA A 299 -24.68 -0.34 -5.48
CA ALA A 299 -23.90 -1.00 -6.52
C ALA A 299 -24.77 -1.99 -7.32
N ASP A 300 -24.36 -2.32 -8.54
CA ASP A 300 -24.97 -3.42 -9.30
C ASP A 300 -24.73 -4.76 -8.55
N PRO A 301 -25.70 -5.68 -8.52
CA PRO A 301 -25.53 -6.98 -7.85
C PRO A 301 -24.31 -7.80 -8.30
N HIS A 302 -23.85 -7.61 -9.53
CA HIS A 302 -22.68 -8.30 -10.09
C HIS A 302 -21.37 -7.52 -9.89
N PHE A 303 -21.43 -6.28 -9.39
CA PHE A 303 -20.29 -5.37 -9.32
C PHE A 303 -19.12 -5.96 -8.54
N SER A 304 -19.36 -6.52 -7.36
CA SER A 304 -18.30 -7.06 -6.49
C SER A 304 -17.51 -8.20 -7.16
N GLN A 305 -18.19 -9.09 -7.89
CA GLN A 305 -17.54 -10.19 -8.60
C GLN A 305 -16.71 -9.68 -9.78
N VAL A 306 -17.26 -8.77 -10.58
CA VAL A 306 -16.60 -8.21 -11.76
C VAL A 306 -15.40 -7.36 -11.34
N VAL A 307 -15.56 -6.48 -10.35
CA VAL A 307 -14.49 -5.57 -9.91
C VAL A 307 -13.33 -6.31 -9.28
N VAL A 308 -13.56 -7.40 -8.54
CA VAL A 308 -12.47 -8.22 -8.01
C VAL A 308 -11.70 -8.91 -9.14
N GLN A 309 -12.38 -9.36 -10.20
CA GLN A 309 -11.68 -9.90 -11.37
C GLN A 309 -10.81 -8.83 -12.05
N GLU A 310 -11.36 -7.63 -12.28
CA GLU A 310 -10.59 -6.50 -12.84
C GLU A 310 -9.41 -6.12 -11.95
N LEU A 311 -9.61 -6.14 -10.63
CA LEU A 311 -8.58 -5.79 -9.66
C LEU A 311 -7.43 -6.79 -9.68
N ARG A 312 -7.70 -8.09 -9.85
CA ARG A 312 -6.65 -9.10 -10.08
C ARG A 312 -5.85 -8.80 -11.34
N ASP A 313 -6.54 -8.47 -12.43
CA ASP A 313 -5.89 -8.20 -13.72
C ASP A 313 -5.03 -6.91 -13.66
N VAL A 314 -5.52 -5.87 -12.97
CA VAL A 314 -4.81 -4.59 -12.81
C VAL A 314 -3.60 -4.71 -11.86
N THR A 315 -3.71 -5.53 -10.81
CA THR A 315 -2.68 -5.62 -9.77
C THR A 315 -1.71 -6.79 -9.96
N ASN A 316 -2.10 -7.82 -10.72
CA ASN A 316 -1.47 -9.14 -10.75
C ASN A 316 -1.41 -9.86 -9.39
N PHE A 317 -2.21 -9.43 -8.41
CA PHE A 317 -2.31 -10.10 -7.11
C PHE A 317 -3.50 -11.08 -7.09
N PRO A 318 -3.40 -12.20 -6.34
CA PRO A 318 -4.48 -13.18 -6.21
C PRO A 318 -5.56 -12.68 -5.22
N ILE A 319 -6.16 -11.53 -5.53
CA ILE A 319 -7.15 -10.86 -4.68
C ILE A 319 -8.47 -11.63 -4.70
N THR A 320 -9.07 -11.84 -3.53
CA THR A 320 -10.37 -12.48 -3.36
C THR A 320 -11.33 -11.58 -2.61
N LEU A 321 -12.62 -11.79 -2.85
CA LEU A 321 -13.67 -11.13 -2.07
C LEU A 321 -13.76 -11.76 -0.68
N ALA A 322 -14.09 -11.00 0.35
CA ALA A 322 -14.42 -11.53 1.66
C ALA A 322 -15.73 -12.33 1.62
N ASP A 323 -15.81 -13.39 2.43
CA ASP A 323 -17.02 -14.22 2.54
C ASP A 323 -18.20 -13.43 3.14
N ASP A 324 -17.91 -12.49 4.04
CA ASP A 324 -18.87 -11.57 4.64
C ASP A 324 -18.37 -10.11 4.48
N LEU A 325 -19.06 -9.34 3.66
CA LEU A 325 -18.72 -7.94 3.37
C LEU A 325 -19.08 -6.99 4.53
N ILE A 326 -20.04 -7.35 5.38
CA ILE A 326 -20.43 -6.55 6.56
C ILE A 326 -19.34 -6.66 7.63
N GLU A 327 -18.88 -7.88 7.92
CA GLU A 327 -17.72 -8.11 8.79
C GLU A 327 -16.51 -7.36 8.24
N ALA A 328 -16.19 -7.58 6.96
CA ALA A 328 -14.98 -7.05 6.36
C ALA A 328 -14.95 -5.51 6.29
N SER A 329 -16.11 -4.85 6.33
CA SER A 329 -16.23 -3.38 6.34
C SER A 329 -15.98 -2.76 7.72
N SER A 330 -16.09 -3.55 8.80
CA SER A 330 -15.86 -3.10 10.18
C SER A 330 -14.54 -3.63 10.77
N SER A 331 -13.94 -4.64 10.15
CA SER A 331 -12.81 -5.39 10.68
C SER A 331 -11.45 -4.83 10.26
N LEU A 332 -10.58 -4.62 11.25
CA LEU A 332 -9.15 -4.29 11.06
C LEU A 332 -8.23 -5.50 11.35
N GLY A 333 -8.77 -6.72 11.37
CA GLY A 333 -8.06 -7.92 11.83
C GLY A 333 -6.72 -8.18 11.12
N ALA A 334 -6.65 -8.01 9.79
CA ALA A 334 -5.42 -8.18 9.03
C ALA A 334 -4.32 -7.17 9.43
N MET A 335 -4.71 -5.91 9.63
CA MET A 335 -3.81 -4.82 10.04
C MET A 335 -3.24 -5.06 11.44
N LEU A 336 -4.11 -5.44 12.39
CA LEU A 336 -3.71 -5.78 13.76
C LEU A 336 -2.77 -6.99 13.79
N PHE A 337 -3.07 -8.02 13.00
CA PHE A 337 -2.22 -9.21 12.89
C PHE A 337 -0.82 -8.88 12.37
N LEU A 338 -0.73 -8.11 11.27
CA LEU A 338 0.56 -7.67 10.73
C LEU A 338 1.34 -6.82 11.74
N SER A 339 0.69 -5.85 12.39
CA SER A 339 1.32 -5.00 13.41
C SER A 339 1.92 -5.83 14.56
N GLY A 340 1.22 -6.88 15.01
CA GLY A 340 1.74 -7.82 16.00
C GLY A 340 2.99 -8.56 15.55
N ILE A 341 3.03 -9.01 14.29
CA ILE A 341 4.21 -9.65 13.69
C ILE A 341 5.37 -8.65 13.59
N LEU A 342 5.12 -7.44 13.10
CA LEU A 342 6.16 -6.40 12.99
C LEU A 342 6.76 -6.05 14.36
N ARG A 343 5.94 -5.95 15.41
CA ARG A 343 6.41 -5.76 16.78
C ARG A 343 7.32 -6.90 17.23
N ARG A 344 6.99 -8.15 16.90
CA ARG A 344 7.84 -9.31 17.22
C ARG A 344 9.19 -9.23 16.51
N VAL A 345 9.21 -8.84 15.23
CA VAL A 345 10.46 -8.61 14.46
C VAL A 345 11.29 -7.53 15.15
N ALA A 346 10.68 -6.40 15.51
CA ALA A 346 11.36 -5.28 16.15
C ALA A 346 12.00 -5.67 17.50
N VAL A 347 11.30 -6.45 18.34
CA VAL A 347 11.84 -6.93 19.62
C VAL A 347 13.08 -7.81 19.43
N LYS A 348 13.06 -8.72 18.44
CA LYS A 348 14.21 -9.57 18.13
C LYS A 348 15.41 -8.74 17.65
N VAL A 349 15.19 -7.81 16.73
CA VAL A 349 16.26 -6.92 16.23
C VAL A 349 16.80 -6.05 17.37
N SER A 350 15.94 -5.52 18.24
CA SER A 350 16.36 -4.75 19.42
C SER A 350 17.27 -5.56 20.34
N LYS A 351 16.93 -6.83 20.60
CA LYS A 351 17.80 -7.74 21.39
C LYS A 351 19.17 -7.89 20.73
N ILE A 352 19.21 -8.15 19.42
CA ILE A 352 20.48 -8.29 18.69
C ILE A 352 21.31 -7.00 18.77
N CYS A 353 20.69 -5.83 18.57
CA CYS A 353 21.37 -4.54 18.71
C CYS A 353 21.90 -4.32 20.14
N ASN A 354 21.20 -4.80 21.17
CA ASN A 354 21.65 -4.70 22.56
C ASN A 354 22.86 -5.58 22.81
N ASP A 355 22.84 -6.83 22.33
CA ASP A 355 23.99 -7.72 22.43
C ASP A 355 25.22 -7.11 21.72
N LEU A 356 25.05 -6.63 20.49
CA LEU A 356 26.14 -6.04 19.70
C LEU A 356 26.72 -4.77 20.32
N ARG A 357 25.96 -4.03 21.13
CA ARG A 357 26.46 -2.87 21.87
C ARG A 357 27.18 -3.25 23.16
N LEU A 358 26.85 -4.40 23.73
CA LEU A 358 27.41 -4.88 24.99
C LEU A 358 28.72 -5.64 24.77
N LEU A 359 28.83 -6.38 23.65
CA LEU A 359 30.06 -7.03 23.19
C LEU A 359 31.07 -5.99 22.69
#